data_AF-A0AAW2CJL2-F1
#
_entry.id   AF-A0AAW2CJL2-F1
#
_cell.length_a   1.000
_cell.length_b   1.000
_cell.length_c   1.000
_cell.angle_alpha   90.00
_cell.angle_beta   90.00
_cell.angle_gamma   90.00
#
_symmetry.space_group_name_H-M   'P 1'
#
loop_
_entity.id
_entity.type
_entity.pdbx_description
1 polymer ?
#
loop_
_entity_poly.entity_id
_entity_poly.type
_entity_poly.pdbx_seq_one_letter_code
_entity_poly.pdbx_strand_id
1 'polypeptide(L)'
;MEALLHIYRDGCRTIGPRDKVLKGSQVACGFPACKGIETLVCHFSSCKTRVPGGCVHCKHMWQLFELHSCLCNDLDSCKVPLCRRFKEKMQQ
;
A
#
# COMPACT_ATOMS: atom_id res chain seq x y z
N MET A 1 6.65 1.35 -8.50
CA MET A 1 5.90 2.33 -7.68
C MET A 1 4.43 2.35 -8.06
N GLU A 2 4.15 2.37 -9.36
CA GLU A 2 2.80 2.37 -9.99
C GLU A 2 1.72 1.55 -9.31
N ALA A 3 2.02 0.33 -8.85
CA ALA A 3 1.01 -0.49 -8.17
C ALA A 3 0.51 0.11 -6.84
N LEU A 4 1.35 0.77 -6.04
CA LEU A 4 0.91 1.45 -4.82
C LEU A 4 0.00 2.64 -5.16
N LEU A 5 0.37 3.41 -6.18
CA LEU A 5 -0.46 4.52 -6.67
C LEU A 5 -1.79 4.00 -7.19
N HIS A 6 -1.79 2.96 -8.02
CA HIS A 6 -3.01 2.35 -8.51
C HIS A 6 -3.92 1.87 -7.37
N ILE A 7 -3.36 1.23 -6.33
CA ILE A 7 -4.12 0.72 -5.19
C ILE A 7 -4.73 1.87 -4.37
N TYR A 8 -3.94 2.88 -4.01
CA TYR A 8 -4.37 3.91 -3.05
C TYR A 8 -4.97 5.16 -3.69
N ARG A 9 -4.57 5.50 -4.92
CA ARG A 9 -5.03 6.68 -5.66
C ARG A 9 -6.19 6.36 -6.58
N ASP A 10 -6.00 5.37 -7.46
CA ASP A 10 -6.93 5.07 -8.55
C ASP A 10 -8.01 4.04 -8.14
N GLY A 11 -7.72 3.22 -7.12
CA GLY A 11 -8.60 2.19 -6.59
C GLY A 11 -8.53 0.91 -7.39
N CYS A 12 -7.71 -0.05 -6.94
CA CYS A 12 -7.62 -1.35 -7.57
C CYS A 12 -8.87 -2.20 -7.28
N ARG A 13 -9.71 -2.43 -8.30
CA ARG A 13 -10.97 -3.17 -8.17
C ARG A 13 -10.81 -4.67 -7.89
N THR A 14 -9.59 -5.19 -7.99
CA THR A 14 -9.30 -6.61 -7.72
C THR A 14 -8.77 -6.86 -6.31
N ILE A 15 -8.53 -5.82 -5.51
CA ILE A 15 -8.03 -5.93 -4.13
C ILE A 15 -9.19 -5.69 -3.17
N GLY A 16 -9.51 -6.70 -2.38
CA GLY A 16 -10.63 -6.68 -1.43
C GLY A 16 -10.20 -6.93 0.01
N PRO A 17 -11.15 -6.85 0.95
CA PRO A 17 -10.95 -7.36 2.31
C PRO A 17 -10.48 -8.81 2.27
N ARG A 18 -9.58 -9.20 3.19
CA ARG A 18 -8.92 -10.51 3.23
C ARG A 18 -9.87 -11.71 3.08
N ASP A 19 -11.07 -11.59 3.61
CA ASP A 19 -12.06 -12.68 3.70
C ASP A 19 -13.21 -12.55 2.68
N LYS A 20 -13.13 -11.57 1.76
CA LYS A 20 -14.13 -11.38 0.71
C LYS A 20 -13.48 -11.56 -0.65
N VAL A 21 -13.78 -12.69 -1.30
CA VAL A 21 -13.63 -12.79 -2.75
C VAL A 21 -14.52 -11.71 -3.36
N LEU A 22 -13.90 -10.68 -3.94
CA LEU A 22 -14.65 -9.68 -4.69
C LEU A 22 -15.29 -10.40 -5.87
N LYS A 23 -16.62 -10.56 -5.84
CA LYS A 23 -17.44 -11.06 -6.95
C LYS A 23 -17.47 -10.10 -8.16
N GLY A 24 -16.49 -9.20 -8.28
CA GLY A 24 -16.48 -8.09 -9.22
C GLY A 24 -15.43 -8.27 -10.30
N SER A 25 -15.90 -8.71 -11.47
CA SER A 25 -15.21 -8.80 -12.77
C SER A 25 -14.09 -9.85 -12.88
N GLN A 26 -14.26 -10.78 -13.83
CA GLN A 26 -13.21 -11.70 -14.31
C GLN A 26 -11.99 -10.98 -14.93
N VAL A 27 -11.98 -9.64 -14.97
CA VAL A 27 -10.90 -8.84 -15.55
C VAL A 27 -9.73 -8.75 -14.57
N ALA A 28 -8.59 -9.33 -14.97
CA ALA A 28 -7.33 -9.18 -14.27
C ALA A 28 -6.92 -7.70 -14.23
N CYS A 29 -6.36 -7.27 -13.10
CA CYS A 29 -5.78 -5.92 -12.99
C CYS A 29 -4.62 -5.78 -13.98
N GLY A 30 -4.61 -4.70 -14.76
CA GLY A 30 -3.53 -4.39 -15.72
C GLY A 30 -2.17 -4.07 -15.06
N PHE A 31 -2.14 -3.96 -13.73
CA PHE A 31 -0.93 -3.77 -12.95
C PHE A 31 -0.55 -5.11 -12.27
N PRO A 32 0.37 -5.90 -12.85
CA PRO A 32 0.68 -7.25 -12.35
C PRO A 32 1.19 -7.23 -10.90
N ALA A 33 1.91 -6.17 -10.51
CA ALA A 33 2.40 -5.99 -9.15
C ALA A 33 1.29 -5.76 -8.10
N CYS A 34 0.07 -5.39 -8.49
CA CYS A 34 -1.04 -5.22 -7.55
C CYS A 34 -1.38 -6.53 -6.83
N LYS A 35 -1.33 -7.67 -7.53
CA LYS A 35 -1.54 -8.99 -6.91
C LYS A 35 -0.41 -9.40 -5.98
N GLY A 36 0.84 -9.03 -6.28
CA GLY A 36 1.96 -9.25 -5.36
C GLY A 36 1.86 -8.43 -4.08
N ILE A 37 1.27 -7.23 -4.14
CA ILE A 37 1.15 -6.31 -3.00
C ILE A 37 -0.17 -6.52 -2.22
N GLU A 38 -1.18 -7.14 -2.83
CA GLU A 38 -2.50 -7.43 -2.24
C GLU A 38 -2.40 -8.03 -0.84
N THR A 39 -1.60 -9.09 -0.66
CA THR A 39 -1.44 -9.74 0.64
C THR A 39 -0.90 -8.80 1.70
N LEU A 40 0.07 -7.95 1.35
CA LEU A 40 0.64 -6.96 2.27
C LEU A 40 -0.40 -5.89 2.64
N VAL A 41 -1.20 -5.42 1.68
CA VAL A 41 -2.29 -4.46 1.91
C VAL A 41 -3.35 -5.04 2.85
N CYS A 42 -3.86 -6.24 2.55
CA CYS A 42 -4.87 -6.92 3.36
C CYS A 42 -4.36 -7.26 4.76
N HIS A 43 -3.09 -7.64 4.89
CA HIS A 43 -2.46 -7.87 6.19
C HIS A 43 -2.34 -6.56 6.96
N PHE A 44 -1.76 -5.53 6.35
CA PHE A 44 -1.49 -4.26 7.00
C PHE A 44 -2.76 -3.58 7.51
N SER A 45 -3.88 -3.72 6.81
CA SER A 45 -5.18 -3.15 7.21
C SER A 45 -5.81 -3.83 8.44
N SER A 46 -5.46 -5.08 8.73
CA SER A 46 -6.05 -5.90 9.80
C SER A 46 -5.08 -6.24 10.94
N CYS A 47 -3.77 -6.09 10.70
CA CYS A 47 -2.74 -6.44 11.67
C CYS A 47 -2.74 -5.47 12.85
N LYS A 48 -2.64 -6.00 14.08
CA LYS A 48 -2.62 -5.22 15.33
C LYS A 48 -1.22 -4.75 15.72
N THR A 49 -0.16 -5.34 15.15
CA THR A 49 1.24 -5.07 15.50
C THR A 49 1.94 -4.23 14.42
N ARG A 50 1.37 -3.07 14.06
CA ARG A 50 1.86 -2.28 12.91
C ARG A 50 3.21 -1.60 13.14
N VAL A 51 3.70 -1.50 14.38
CA VAL A 51 5.05 -1.11 14.89
C VAL A 51 4.95 -1.00 16.44
N PRO A 52 6.05 -0.83 17.21
CA PRO A 52 7.45 -1.24 17.05
C PRO A 52 7.66 -2.68 17.58
N GLY A 53 8.55 -3.46 16.93
CA GLY A 53 8.62 -4.93 17.07
C GLY A 53 7.67 -5.69 16.12
N GLY A 54 7.02 -4.96 15.22
CA GLY A 54 5.97 -5.48 14.32
C GLY A 54 6.38 -6.70 13.49
N CYS A 55 5.37 -7.39 12.96
CA CYS A 55 5.59 -8.61 12.17
C CYS A 55 6.28 -8.31 10.82
N VAL A 56 6.82 -9.36 10.19
CA VAL A 56 7.57 -9.26 8.92
C VAL A 56 6.77 -8.62 7.78
N HIS A 57 5.48 -8.94 7.64
CA HIS A 57 4.64 -8.36 6.58
C HIS A 57 4.40 -6.86 6.77
N CYS A 58 4.17 -6.41 8.02
CA CYS A 58 4.05 -4.98 8.32
C CYS A 58 5.38 -4.25 8.09
N LYS A 59 6.52 -4.87 8.39
CA LYS A 59 7.85 -4.29 8.10
C LYS A 59 8.05 -4.09 6.60
N HIS A 60 7.73 -5.10 5.78
CA HIS A 60 7.82 -4.97 4.32
C HIS A 60 6.88 -3.87 3.78
N MET A 61 5.66 -3.78 4.31
CA MET A 61 4.73 -2.72 3.91
C MET A 61 5.26 -1.33 4.29
N TRP A 62 5.89 -1.19 5.47
CA TRP A 62 6.54 0.04 5.89
C TRP A 62 7.67 0.46 4.97
N GLN A 63 8.55 -0.48 4.59
CA GLN A 63 9.64 -0.21 3.65
C GLN A 63 9.13 0.26 2.28
N LEU A 64 8.02 -0.32 1.81
CA LEU A 64 7.37 0.11 0.57
C LEU A 64 6.84 1.55 0.65
N PHE A 65 6.24 1.93 1.77
CA PHE A 65 5.77 3.30 1.99
C PHE A 65 6.92 4.30 2.17
N GLU A 66 7.99 3.90 2.86
CA GLU A 66 9.19 4.71 3.02
C GLU A 66 9.86 4.96 1.65
N LEU A 67 10.07 3.91 0.86
CA LEU A 67 10.59 4.03 -0.51
C LEU A 67 9.68 4.92 -1.38
N HIS A 68 8.36 4.79 -1.25
CA HIS A 68 7.42 5.66 -1.94
C HIS A 68 7.61 7.13 -1.55
N SER A 69 7.73 7.43 -0.27
CA SER A 69 7.93 8.80 0.21
C SER A 69 9.21 9.45 -0.34
N CYS A 70 10.30 8.69 -0.46
CA CYS A 70 11.56 9.18 -1.02
C CYS A 70 11.36 9.72 -2.44
N LEU A 71 10.57 9.00 -3.25
CA LEU A 71 10.36 9.29 -4.67
C LEU A 71 9.11 10.16 -4.95
N CYS A 72 8.25 10.36 -3.96
CA CYS A 72 7.02 11.13 -4.11
C CYS A 72 7.31 12.64 -4.11
N ASN A 73 6.86 13.34 -5.15
CA ASN A 73 7.03 14.79 -5.32
C ASN A 73 5.75 15.59 -5.04
N ASP A 74 4.58 14.94 -4.99
CA ASP A 74 3.28 15.59 -4.86
C ASP A 74 2.56 15.08 -3.60
N LEU A 75 2.89 15.69 -2.46
CA LEU A 75 2.38 15.25 -1.16
C LEU A 75 0.90 15.56 -0.96
N ASP A 76 0.41 16.67 -1.52
CA ASP A 76 -0.96 17.13 -1.34
C ASP A 76 -1.98 16.22 -2.05
N SER A 77 -1.64 15.66 -3.22
CA SER A 77 -2.51 14.70 -3.91
C SER A 77 -2.19 13.23 -3.61
N CYS A 78 -1.10 12.94 -2.89
CA CYS A 78 -0.70 11.58 -2.59
C CYS A 78 -1.63 10.91 -1.58
N LYS A 79 -2.28 9.82 -2.01
CA LYS A 79 -3.16 9.01 -1.16
C LYS A 79 -2.47 7.80 -0.53
N VAL A 80 -1.17 7.60 -0.77
CA VAL A 80 -0.42 6.46 -0.23
C VAL A 80 -0.24 6.66 1.29
N PRO A 81 -0.63 5.67 2.13
CA PRO A 81 -0.50 5.77 3.58
C PRO A 81 0.93 6.05 4.00
N LEU A 82 1.07 6.83 5.08
CA LEU A 82 2.37 7.19 5.69
C LEU A 82 3.34 7.99 4.80
N CYS A 83 3.03 8.22 3.51
CA CYS A 83 3.90 8.96 2.60
C CYS A 83 4.32 10.32 3.16
N ARG A 84 3.33 11.16 3.53
CA ARG A 84 3.57 12.48 4.12
C ARG A 84 4.42 12.41 5.39
N ARG A 85 4.07 11.50 6.31
CA ARG A 85 4.79 11.32 7.58
C ARG A 85 6.25 10.95 7.36
N PHE A 86 6.54 10.06 6.41
CA PHE A 86 7.91 9.69 6.09
C PHE A 86 8.67 10.84 5.43
N LYS A 87 8.03 11.54 4.48
CA LYS A 87 8.65 12.70 3.83
C LYS A 87 9.02 13.80 4.83
N GLU A 88 8.10 14.14 5.73
CA GLU A 88 8.32 15.11 6.80
C GLU A 88 9.44 14.68 7.75
N LYS A 89 9.58 13.37 8.02
CA LYS A 89 10.71 12.85 8.83
C LYS A 89 12.06 12.97 8.13
N MET A 90 12.11 12.84 6.81
CA MET A 90 13.35 12.97 6.03
C MET A 90 13.83 14.42 5.87
N GLN A 91 12.91 15.38 6.00
CA GLN A 91 13.18 16.81 5.90
C GLN A 91 13.56 17.45 7.24
N GLN A 92 13.45 16.70 8.34
CA GLN A 92 13.93 17.05 9.67
C GLN A 92 15.36 16.55 9.87
#